data_AF-A0A7W9XIP6-F1
#
_entry.id   AF-A0A7W9XIP6-F1
#
_cell.length_a   1.000
_cell.length_b   1.000
_cell.length_c   1.000
_cell.angle_alpha   90.00
_cell.angle_beta   90.00
_cell.angle_gamma   90.00
#
_symmetry.space_group_name_H-M   'P 1'
#
loop_
_entity.id
_entity.type
_entity.pdbx_description
1 polymer ?
#
loop_
_entity_poly.entity_id
_entity_poly.type
_entity_poly.pdbx_seq_one_letter_code
_entity_poly.pdbx_strand_id
1 'polypeptide(L)'
;MDNMASHHDDVLNNGFTIAANIYTTREVEAIIKTIEQADPSNEAFRKTEDLFAIRQFLKEVPQVLPLIFNRNLKVLIADLFGDEYFAVKSIYFDKPERSNWFVVWHQDLN
;
A
#
# COMPACT_ATOMS: atom_id res chain seq x y z
N MET A 1 -13.99 10.61 -15.13
CA MET A 1 -12.86 11.28 -14.46
C MET A 1 -13.30 11.46 -13.03
N ASP A 2 -12.60 10.85 -12.09
CA ASP A 2 -12.86 11.06 -10.66
C ASP A 2 -12.62 12.54 -10.36
N ASN A 3 -13.54 13.18 -9.63
CA ASN A 3 -13.47 14.62 -9.44
C ASN A 3 -12.39 14.94 -8.38
N MET A 4 -11.23 15.41 -8.81
CA MET A 4 -10.09 15.72 -7.92
C MET A 4 -10.46 16.69 -6.79
N ALA A 5 -11.34 17.66 -7.05
CA ALA A 5 -11.84 18.57 -6.03
C ALA A 5 -12.59 17.82 -4.91
N SER A 6 -13.30 16.74 -5.25
CA SER A 6 -13.96 15.87 -4.27
C SER A 6 -12.95 15.16 -3.37
N HIS A 7 -11.86 14.63 -3.93
CA HIS A 7 -10.86 13.91 -3.14
C HIS A 7 -10.16 14.80 -2.13
N HIS A 8 -9.79 16.02 -2.53
CA HIS A 8 -9.17 16.98 -1.63
C HIS A 8 -10.13 17.39 -0.50
N ASP A 9 -11.38 17.71 -0.83
CA ASP A 9 -12.40 18.06 0.17
C ASP A 9 -12.73 16.90 1.10
N ASP A 10 -12.77 15.66 0.61
CA ASP A 10 -12.98 14.46 1.42
C ASP A 10 -11.82 14.25 2.41
N VAL A 11 -10.57 14.40 1.97
CA VAL A 11 -9.42 14.31 2.87
C VAL A 11 -9.48 15.38 3.94
N LEU A 12 -9.81 16.64 3.59
CA LEU A 12 -9.89 17.73 4.56
C LEU A 12 -11.03 17.57 5.57
N ASN A 13 -12.21 17.13 5.13
CA ASN A 13 -13.40 17.08 5.98
C ASN A 13 -13.59 15.74 6.68
N ASN A 14 -13.14 14.63 6.08
CA ASN A 14 -13.35 13.27 6.58
C ASN A 14 -12.05 12.57 7.00
N GLY A 15 -10.89 13.12 6.65
CA GLY A 15 -9.58 12.52 6.94
C GLY A 15 -9.18 11.37 6.00
N PHE A 16 -9.98 11.07 4.96
CA PHE A 16 -9.68 10.05 3.96
C PHE A 16 -10.46 10.28 2.66
N THR A 17 -10.03 9.63 1.58
CA THR A 17 -10.80 9.52 0.33
C THR A 17 -10.53 8.16 -0.35
N ILE A 18 -11.41 7.74 -1.26
CA ILE A 18 -11.27 6.48 -2.00
C ILE A 18 -11.02 6.81 -3.47
N ALA A 19 -9.80 6.54 -3.95
CA ALA A 19 -9.44 6.67 -5.36
C ALA A 19 -9.55 5.33 -6.07
N ALA A 20 -10.55 5.19 -6.95
CA ALA A 20 -10.74 3.96 -7.72
C ALA A 20 -9.83 3.91 -8.95
N ASN A 21 -9.59 2.71 -9.49
CA ASN A 21 -8.93 2.50 -10.78
C ASN A 21 -7.50 3.07 -10.91
N ILE A 22 -6.76 3.20 -9.80
CA ILE A 22 -5.32 3.56 -9.83
C ILE A 22 -4.49 2.48 -10.52
N TYR A 23 -4.89 1.22 -10.33
CA TYR A 23 -4.28 0.05 -10.94
C TYR A 23 -5.31 -0.75 -11.72
N THR A 24 -4.89 -1.28 -12.86
CA THR A 24 -5.61 -2.30 -13.61
C THR A 24 -5.44 -3.68 -12.98
N THR A 25 -6.31 -4.62 -13.32
CA THR A 25 -6.17 -6.03 -12.88
C THR A 25 -4.79 -6.60 -13.21
N ARG A 26 -4.25 -6.29 -14.39
CA ARG A 26 -2.91 -6.77 -14.81
C ARG A 26 -1.78 -6.19 -13.96
N GLU A 27 -1.88 -4.92 -13.56
CA GLU A 27 -0.89 -4.30 -12.68
C GLU A 27 -0.96 -4.91 -11.28
N VAL A 28 -2.16 -5.18 -10.76
CA VAL A 28 -2.35 -5.87 -9.48
C VAL A 28 -1.75 -7.29 -9.52
N GLU A 29 -2.02 -8.05 -10.58
CA GLU A 29 -1.44 -9.39 -10.79
C GLU A 29 0.10 -9.34 -10.86
N ALA A 30 0.68 -8.33 -11.51
CA ALA A 30 2.12 -8.15 -11.58
C ALA A 30 2.75 -7.83 -10.21
N ILE A 31 2.08 -7.02 -9.39
CA ILE A 31 2.50 -6.74 -8.01
C ILE A 31 2.50 -8.03 -7.20
N ILE A 32 1.38 -8.77 -7.22
CA ILE A 32 1.23 -10.05 -6.49
C ILE A 32 2.34 -11.03 -6.90
N LYS A 33 2.52 -11.25 -8.21
CA LYS A 33 3.55 -12.16 -8.73
C LYS A 33 4.95 -11.77 -8.27
N THR A 34 5.24 -10.46 -8.20
CA THR A 34 6.55 -9.98 -7.76
C THR A 34 6.78 -10.24 -6.27
N ILE A 35 5.73 -10.12 -5.45
CA ILE A 35 5.77 -10.45 -4.02
C ILE A 35 5.98 -11.96 -3.81
N GLU A 36 5.26 -12.80 -4.56
CA GLU A 36 5.37 -14.26 -4.48
C GLU A 36 6.75 -14.80 -4.89
N GLN A 37 7.48 -14.04 -5.71
CA GLN A 37 8.84 -14.37 -6.13
C GLN A 37 9.91 -13.93 -5.13
N ALA A 38 9.56 -13.14 -4.11
CA ALA A 38 10.51 -12.71 -3.10
C ALA A 38 10.96 -13.89 -2.23
N ASP A 39 12.24 -13.90 -1.85
CA ASP A 39 12.80 -14.95 -0.98
C ASP A 39 12.24 -14.82 0.45
N PRO A 40 11.44 -15.79 0.93
CA PRO A 40 10.79 -15.71 2.23
C PRO A 40 11.71 -16.13 3.39
N SER A 41 12.99 -16.46 3.13
CA SER A 41 13.93 -16.92 4.16
C SER A 41 14.46 -15.81 5.08
N ASN A 42 14.21 -14.55 4.74
CA ASN A 42 14.65 -13.38 5.51
C ASN A 42 13.76 -13.16 6.75
N GLU A 43 14.36 -12.78 7.88
CA GLU A 43 13.67 -12.52 9.16
C GLU A 43 12.57 -11.44 9.08
N ALA A 44 12.64 -10.55 8.10
CA ALA A 44 11.60 -9.56 7.83
C ALA A 44 10.27 -10.19 7.38
N PHE A 45 10.33 -11.42 6.87
CA PHE A 45 9.19 -12.24 6.47
C PHE A 45 8.68 -13.00 7.69
N ARG A 46 7.52 -12.57 8.18
CA ARG A 46 6.79 -13.29 9.21
C ARG A 46 5.81 -14.21 8.52
N LYS A 47 6.09 -15.51 8.58
CA LYS A 47 5.21 -16.55 8.05
C LYS A 47 4.76 -17.46 9.18
N THR A 48 3.49 -17.38 9.53
CA THR A 48 2.78 -18.39 10.33
C THR A 48 1.70 -19.03 9.46
N GLU A 49 1.02 -20.08 9.93
CA GLU A 49 -0.13 -20.66 9.20
C GLU A 49 -1.22 -19.62 8.92
N ASP A 50 -1.27 -18.59 9.76
CA ASP A 50 -2.32 -17.57 9.79
C ASP A 50 -1.84 -16.20 9.28
N LEU A 51 -0.57 -15.98 9.03
CA LEU A 51 -0.13 -14.63 8.67
C LEU A 51 1.09 -14.68 7.80
N PHE A 52 1.00 -13.99 6.67
CA PHE A 52 2.17 -13.61 5.92
C PHE A 52 2.31 -12.08 5.94
N ALA A 53 3.38 -11.60 6.56
CA ALA A 53 3.66 -10.18 6.65
C ALA A 53 5.13 -9.88 6.38
N ILE A 54 5.39 -8.77 5.68
CA ILE A 54 6.75 -8.31 5.38
C ILE A 54 6.92 -6.92 5.99
N ARG A 55 7.80 -6.80 6.97
CA ARG A 55 8.19 -5.49 7.53
C ARG A 55 9.19 -4.82 6.61
N GLN A 56 9.18 -3.48 6.57
CA GLN A 56 10.04 -2.72 5.65
C GLN A 56 9.87 -3.18 4.19
N PHE A 57 8.65 -3.52 3.80
CA PHE A 57 8.32 -4.23 2.58
C PHE A 57 9.03 -3.72 1.32
N LEU A 58 9.07 -2.40 1.10
CA LEU A 58 9.71 -1.81 -0.08
C LEU A 58 11.25 -1.96 -0.10
N LYS A 59 11.88 -2.22 1.05
CA LYS A 59 13.32 -2.54 1.15
C LYS A 59 13.57 -4.02 0.87
N GLU A 60 12.68 -4.89 1.36
CA GLU A 60 12.82 -6.34 1.21
C GLU A 60 12.43 -6.83 -0.19
N VAL A 61 11.48 -6.15 -0.83
CA VAL A 61 11.01 -6.45 -2.20
C VAL A 61 11.10 -5.20 -3.08
N PRO A 62 12.31 -4.66 -3.34
CA PRO A 62 12.47 -3.40 -4.06
C PRO A 62 11.93 -3.45 -5.50
N GLN A 63 11.78 -4.64 -6.08
CA GLN A 63 11.22 -4.86 -7.41
C GLN A 63 9.76 -4.41 -7.53
N VAL A 64 9.02 -4.29 -6.42
CA VAL A 64 7.64 -3.77 -6.44
C VAL A 64 7.56 -2.24 -6.53
N LEU A 65 8.65 -1.52 -6.24
CA LEU A 65 8.67 -0.05 -6.25
C LEU A 65 8.13 0.55 -7.56
N PRO A 66 8.61 0.18 -8.75
CA PRO A 66 8.10 0.74 -10.00
C PRO A 66 6.65 0.31 -10.31
N LEU A 67 6.17 -0.79 -9.74
CA LEU A 67 4.81 -1.28 -9.93
C LEU A 67 3.81 -0.52 -9.05
N ILE A 68 4.17 -0.28 -7.79
CA ILE A 68 3.35 0.49 -6.83
C ILE A 68 3.41 1.99 -7.18
N PHE A 69 4.61 2.56 -7.28
CA PHE A 69 4.79 3.97 -7.61
C PHE A 69 4.77 4.20 -9.12
N ASN A 70 3.70 3.71 -9.77
CA ASN A 70 3.41 3.95 -11.17
C ASN A 70 3.04 5.42 -11.39
N ARG A 71 2.80 5.80 -12.66
CA ARG A 71 2.42 7.17 -13.00
C ARG A 71 1.13 7.61 -12.31
N ASN A 72 0.13 6.73 -12.22
CA ASN A 72 -1.19 7.09 -11.70
C ASN A 72 -1.14 7.44 -10.22
N LEU A 73 -0.47 6.61 -9.40
CA LEU A 73 -0.30 6.90 -7.97
C LEU A 73 0.54 8.16 -7.75
N LYS A 74 1.62 8.34 -8.50
CA LYS A 74 2.48 9.54 -8.38
C LYS A 74 1.71 10.82 -8.70
N VAL A 75 0.93 10.81 -9.79
CA VAL A 75 0.08 11.96 -10.17
C VAL A 75 -0.97 12.21 -9.09
N LEU A 76 -1.63 11.17 -8.56
CA LEU A 76 -2.60 11.35 -7.48
C LEU A 76 -1.98 12.01 -6.23
N ILE A 77 -0.80 11.55 -5.81
CA ILE A 77 -0.11 12.12 -4.65
C ILE A 77 0.29 13.58 -4.93
N ALA A 78 0.86 13.86 -6.10
CA ALA A 78 1.26 15.20 -6.49
C ALA A 78 0.07 16.17 -6.57
N ASP A 79 -1.05 15.73 -7.14
CA ASP A 79 -2.26 16.55 -7.29
C ASP A 79 -2.93 16.85 -5.93
N LEU A 80 -2.89 15.89 -4.98
CA LEU A 80 -3.53 16.06 -3.66
C LEU A 80 -2.64 16.76 -2.64
N PHE A 81 -1.33 16.52 -2.68
CA PHE A 81 -0.42 16.90 -1.60
C PHE A 81 0.84 17.65 -2.08
N GLY A 82 1.15 17.60 -3.38
CA GLY A 82 2.37 18.15 -3.96
C GLY A 82 3.54 17.16 -4.03
N ASP A 83 4.68 17.65 -4.51
CA ASP A 83 5.82 16.81 -4.91
C ASP A 83 6.83 16.50 -3.79
N GLU A 84 6.61 17.01 -2.57
CA GLU A 84 7.57 16.91 -1.47
C GLU A 84 7.43 15.61 -0.64
N TYR A 85 6.49 14.74 -1.00
CA TYR A 85 6.16 13.54 -0.24
C TYR A 85 6.95 12.32 -0.69
N PHE A 86 7.36 11.49 0.27
CA PHE A 86 8.10 10.25 0.03
C PHE A 86 7.69 9.14 1.00
N ALA A 87 8.00 7.89 0.65
CA ALA A 87 7.66 6.74 1.49
C ALA A 87 8.48 6.73 2.79
N VAL A 88 7.80 6.83 3.93
CA VAL A 88 8.43 6.79 5.27
C VAL A 88 8.43 5.40 5.91
N LYS A 89 7.44 4.56 5.57
CA LYS A 89 7.25 3.22 6.11
C LYS A 89 6.53 2.35 5.08
N SER A 90 6.80 1.05 5.10
CA SER A 90 6.08 0.09 4.28
C SER A 90 5.93 -1.24 5.00
N ILE A 91 4.74 -1.83 4.90
CA ILE A 91 4.39 -3.12 5.49
C ILE A 91 3.46 -3.81 4.51
N TYR A 92 3.70 -5.09 4.25
CA TYR A 92 2.80 -5.95 3.49
C TYR A 92 2.10 -6.92 4.44
N PHE A 93 0.81 -7.18 4.17
CA PHE A 93 0.01 -8.17 4.87
C PHE A 93 -0.79 -8.99 3.87
N ASP A 94 -0.69 -10.31 3.99
CA ASP A 94 -1.62 -11.29 3.44
C ASP A 94 -2.26 -12.02 4.62
N LYS A 95 -3.56 -11.78 4.81
CA LYS A 95 -4.35 -12.22 5.96
C LYS A 95 -5.44 -13.17 5.48
N PRO A 96 -5.28 -14.48 5.66
CA PRO A 96 -6.35 -15.44 5.51
C PRO A 96 -7.54 -15.09 6.41
N GLU A 97 -8.74 -15.51 6.01
CA GLU A 97 -10.00 -15.19 6.70
C GLU A 97 -9.98 -15.55 8.21
N ARG A 98 -9.29 -16.65 8.56
CA ARG A 98 -9.18 -17.17 9.94
C ARG A 98 -8.25 -16.35 10.84
N SER A 99 -7.55 -15.38 10.28
CA SER A 99 -6.38 -14.76 10.90
C SER A 99 -6.57 -13.29 11.21
N ASN A 100 -7.82 -12.85 11.17
CA ASN A 100 -8.21 -11.51 11.59
C ASN A 100 -8.03 -11.36 13.11
N TRP A 101 -7.04 -10.58 13.52
CA TRP A 101 -6.96 -10.07 14.88
C TRP A 101 -7.62 -8.70 15.02
N PHE A 102 -8.07 -8.40 16.23
CA PHE A 102 -8.63 -7.10 16.57
C PHE A 102 -7.56 -6.00 16.42
N VAL A 103 -7.88 -4.96 15.66
CA VAL A 103 -7.06 -3.74 15.57
C VAL A 103 -7.74 -2.67 16.42
N VAL A 104 -7.11 -2.29 17.53
CA VAL A 104 -7.59 -1.22 18.41
C VAL A 104 -7.63 0.11 17.66
N TRP A 105 -8.53 1.01 18.06
CA TRP A 105 -8.50 2.40 17.58
C TRP A 105 -7.15 3.04 17.94
N HIS A 106 -6.48 3.61 16.94
CA HIS A 106 -5.22 4.31 17.08
C HIS A 106 -5.06 5.36 15.99
N GLN A 107 -4.13 6.29 16.19
CA GLN A 107 -3.64 7.22 15.16
C GLN A 107 -2.19 6.83 14.82
N ASP A 108 -1.86 6.79 13.53
CA ASP A 108 -0.52 6.44 13.08
C ASP A 108 0.54 7.49 13.48
N LEU A 109 0.12 8.75 13.55
CA LEU A 109 0.90 9.88 14.04
C LEU A 109 0.40 10.22 15.45
N ASN A 110 1.34 10.38 16.38
CA ASN A 110 1.07 10.91 17.72
C ASN A 110 1.26 12.42 17.75
#